data_AF-A0A8X6NR69-F1
#
_entry.id   AF-A0A8X6NR69-F1
#
_cell.length_a   1.000
_cell.length_b   1.000
_cell.length_c   1.000
_cell.angle_alpha   90.00
_cell.angle_beta   90.00
_cell.angle_gamma   90.00
#
_symmetry.space_group_name_H-M   'P 1'
#
loop_
_entity.id
_entity.type
_entity.pdbx_description
1 polymer ?
#
loop_
_entity_poly.entity_id
_entity_poly.type
_entity_poly.pdbx_seq_one_letter_code
_entity_poly.pdbx_strand_id
1 'polypeptide(L)'
;MSDSDWSDTIPSISSIEDTDGSFSLSEDDSDETFDIENDTDKRQYHNQLKRKRRYNLNDTFNALRAITPSLRESNVKVSRYQVLREFIKFEKETEALRKLDKEKEEKVKQFEEYMDEYNASYDKYTAEGDTEKIKELVYKSPSEFGLDSDEFNAFSDDGTDSESNLETDSEADNPPAKR
;
A
#
# COMPACT_ATOMS: atom_id res chain seq x y z
N MET A 1 28.68 -1.82 35.52
CA MET A 1 28.40 -1.99 34.08
C MET A 1 28.88 -3.39 33.74
N SER A 2 27.96 -4.34 33.65
CA SER A 2 28.23 -5.75 33.41
C SER A 2 27.96 -6.04 31.94
N ASP A 3 29.01 -6.41 31.20
CA ASP A 3 28.92 -6.90 29.84
C ASP A 3 28.25 -8.27 29.84
N SER A 4 27.12 -8.39 29.16
CA SER A 4 26.42 -9.66 28.95
C SER A 4 27.08 -10.42 27.80
N ASP A 5 27.68 -11.55 28.13
CA ASP A 5 28.31 -12.51 27.24
C ASP A 5 27.22 -13.24 26.42
N TRP A 6 27.32 -13.20 25.08
CA TRP A 6 26.34 -13.81 24.16
C TRP A 6 26.78 -15.22 23.69
N SER A 7 27.59 -15.93 24.48
CA SER A 7 28.18 -17.21 24.07
C SER A 7 27.25 -18.43 24.12
N ASP A 8 26.07 -18.34 24.75
CA ASP A 8 25.32 -19.52 25.18
C ASP A 8 24.12 -19.89 24.28
N THR A 9 24.14 -19.56 22.99
CA THR A 9 23.09 -20.02 22.06
C THR A 9 23.62 -20.42 20.70
N ILE A 10 24.60 -21.34 20.69
CA ILE A 10 24.85 -22.15 19.50
C ILE A 10 24.70 -23.63 19.92
N PRO A 11 23.72 -24.37 19.38
CA PRO A 11 23.63 -25.80 19.63
C PRO A 11 24.86 -26.49 19.05
N SER A 12 25.51 -27.32 19.87
CA SER A 12 26.65 -28.15 19.47
C SER A 12 26.26 -29.07 18.32
N ILE A 13 26.80 -28.83 17.12
CA ILE A 13 26.75 -29.76 15.98
C ILE A 13 27.70 -30.93 16.29
N SER A 14 27.18 -31.90 17.02
CA SER A 14 27.87 -33.17 17.27
C SER A 14 26.83 -34.27 17.42
N SER A 15 26.05 -34.49 16.35
CA SER A 15 25.30 -35.71 16.05
C SER A 15 24.50 -35.48 14.77
N ILE A 16 25.17 -35.55 13.62
CA ILE A 16 24.49 -35.87 12.36
C ILE A 16 24.89 -37.31 12.08
N GLU A 17 23.98 -38.22 12.39
CA GLU A 17 24.07 -39.63 12.06
C GLU A 17 23.94 -39.77 10.54
N ASP A 18 24.83 -40.55 9.94
CA ASP A 18 24.79 -40.94 8.54
C ASP A 18 23.48 -41.69 8.25
N THR A 19 22.49 -40.97 7.70
CA THR A 19 21.30 -41.59 7.12
C THR A 19 21.50 -41.65 5.61
N ASP A 20 21.59 -42.88 5.11
CA ASP A 20 21.58 -43.28 3.71
C ASP A 20 20.20 -43.07 3.09
N GLY A 21 19.72 -41.83 3.14
CA GLY A 21 18.49 -41.40 2.50
C GLY A 21 18.73 -41.06 1.05
N SER A 22 18.53 -42.02 0.16
CA SER A 22 18.30 -41.82 -1.28
C SER A 22 17.17 -40.79 -1.48
N PHE A 23 17.52 -39.51 -1.58
CA PHE A 23 16.62 -38.43 -1.95
C PHE A 23 16.63 -38.32 -3.48
N SER A 24 15.64 -38.94 -4.13
CA SER A 24 15.38 -38.71 -5.55
C SER A 24 14.94 -37.26 -5.74
N LEU A 25 15.90 -36.41 -6.08
CA LEU A 25 15.68 -35.07 -6.59
C LEU A 25 15.14 -35.22 -8.03
N SER A 26 13.83 -35.08 -8.18
CA SER A 26 13.16 -35.00 -9.47
C SER A 26 13.72 -33.83 -10.28
N GLU A 27 14.14 -34.14 -11.50
CA GLU A 27 14.57 -33.22 -12.55
C GLU A 27 13.58 -32.07 -12.77
N ASP A 28 13.99 -30.83 -12.48
CA ASP A 28 13.71 -29.65 -13.30
C ASP A 28 14.53 -28.44 -12.79
N ASP A 29 15.76 -28.31 -13.28
CA ASP A 29 16.48 -27.04 -13.51
C ASP A 29 17.95 -27.38 -13.78
N SER A 30 18.23 -27.83 -15.01
CA SER A 30 19.53 -27.79 -15.69
C SER A 30 20.78 -27.62 -14.79
N ASP A 31 21.12 -28.67 -14.06
CA ASP A 31 22.50 -28.91 -13.63
C ASP A 31 23.30 -29.34 -14.85
N GLU A 32 23.66 -28.37 -15.69
CA GLU A 32 24.83 -28.53 -16.56
C GLU A 32 26.04 -28.52 -15.60
N THR A 33 26.35 -29.69 -15.04
CA THR A 33 27.60 -29.94 -14.33
C THR A 33 28.72 -29.79 -15.34
N PHE A 34 29.08 -28.53 -15.61
CA PHE A 34 30.30 -28.18 -16.30
C PHE A 34 31.43 -28.84 -15.51
N ASP A 35 32.05 -29.86 -16.10
CA ASP A 35 33.34 -30.37 -15.66
C ASP A 35 34.34 -29.22 -15.82
N ILE A 36 34.44 -28.37 -14.79
CA ILE A 36 35.32 -27.22 -14.83
C ILE A 36 36.75 -27.67 -14.53
N GLU A 37 37.44 -28.12 -15.57
CA GLU A 37 38.86 -28.49 -15.57
C GLU A 37 39.84 -27.31 -15.46
N ASN A 38 39.37 -26.07 -15.21
CA ASN A 38 40.26 -24.93 -15.07
C ASN A 38 39.80 -23.93 -13.98
N ASP A 39 40.63 -23.66 -12.98
CA ASP A 39 40.36 -22.71 -11.88
C ASP A 39 40.01 -21.29 -12.40
N THR A 40 40.44 -20.98 -13.62
CA THR A 40 40.10 -19.75 -14.35
C THR A 40 38.61 -19.66 -14.67
N ASP A 41 37.99 -20.75 -15.08
CA ASP A 41 36.61 -20.75 -15.58
C ASP A 41 35.62 -20.73 -14.39
N LYS A 42 35.98 -21.37 -13.26
CA LYS A 42 35.28 -21.22 -11.98
C LYS A 42 35.22 -19.75 -11.54
N ARG A 43 36.35 -19.04 -11.62
CA ARG A 43 36.42 -17.62 -11.24
C ARG A 43 35.63 -16.73 -12.19
N GLN A 44 35.65 -17.02 -13.49
CA GLN A 44 34.87 -16.28 -14.48
C GLN A 44 33.36 -16.47 -14.26
N TYR A 45 32.92 -17.72 -14.10
CA TYR A 45 31.53 -18.06 -13.82
C TYR A 45 31.02 -17.38 -12.54
N HIS A 46 31.78 -17.45 -11.44
CA HIS A 46 31.42 -16.77 -10.18
C HIS A 46 31.26 -15.25 -10.36
N ASN A 47 32.13 -14.61 -11.14
CA ASN A 47 32.05 -13.18 -11.42
C ASN A 47 30.82 -12.83 -12.27
N GLN A 48 30.47 -13.68 -13.23
CA GLN A 48 29.25 -13.54 -14.03
C GLN A 48 28.01 -13.66 -13.14
N LEU A 49 27.97 -14.67 -12.27
CA LEU A 49 26.87 -14.86 -11.33
C LEU A 49 26.70 -13.66 -10.39
N LYS A 50 27.81 -13.13 -9.84
CA LYS A 50 27.79 -11.90 -9.03
C LYS A 50 27.29 -10.67 -9.81
N ARG A 51 27.61 -10.56 -11.11
CA ARG A 51 27.07 -9.48 -11.96
C ARG A 51 25.55 -9.63 -12.11
N LYS A 52 25.06 -10.83 -12.46
CA LYS A 52 23.61 -11.11 -12.55
C LYS A 52 22.90 -10.75 -11.24
N ARG A 53 23.42 -11.20 -10.10
CA ARG A 53 22.87 -10.82 -8.77
C ARG A 53 22.84 -9.30 -8.55
N ARG A 54 23.90 -8.58 -8.94
CA ARG A 54 23.95 -7.12 -8.80
C ARG A 54 22.94 -6.39 -9.69
N TYR A 55 22.70 -6.88 -10.91
CA TYR A 55 21.69 -6.32 -11.81
C TYR A 55 20.29 -6.51 -11.21
N ASN A 56 19.94 -7.73 -10.82
CA ASN A 56 18.65 -8.02 -10.21
C ASN A 56 18.41 -7.14 -8.96
N LEU A 57 19.42 -7.00 -8.10
CA LEU A 57 19.33 -6.13 -6.93
C LEU A 57 19.13 -4.66 -7.32
N ASN A 58 19.76 -4.20 -8.39
CA ASN A 58 19.61 -2.84 -8.86
C ASN A 58 18.18 -2.59 -9.39
N ASP A 59 17.63 -3.56 -10.11
CA ASP A 59 16.28 -3.49 -10.65
C ASP A 59 15.22 -3.49 -9.54
N THR A 60 15.39 -4.32 -8.50
CA THR A 60 14.47 -4.29 -7.34
C THR A 60 14.50 -2.94 -6.62
N PHE A 61 15.68 -2.32 -6.46
CA PHE A 61 15.77 -0.97 -5.89
C PHE A 61 15.13 0.11 -6.77
N ASN A 62 15.25 0.00 -8.09
CA ASN A 62 14.61 0.91 -9.02
C ASN A 62 13.07 0.75 -8.99
N ALA A 63 12.57 -0.48 -8.89
CA ALA A 63 11.15 -0.77 -8.74
C ALA A 63 10.61 -0.20 -7.41
N LEU A 64 11.30 -0.44 -6.29
CA LEU A 64 10.93 0.11 -4.98
C LEU A 64 10.87 1.64 -5.00
N ARG A 65 11.82 2.28 -5.67
CA ARG A 65 11.83 3.74 -5.83
C ARG A 65 10.61 4.23 -6.62
N ALA A 66 10.25 3.55 -7.70
CA ALA A 66 9.14 3.94 -8.57
C ALA A 66 7.78 3.87 -7.87
N ILE A 67 7.59 2.92 -6.94
CA ILE A 67 6.35 2.79 -6.16
C ILE A 67 6.32 3.69 -4.92
N THR A 68 7.47 4.22 -4.48
CA THR A 68 7.56 5.12 -3.33
C THR A 68 7.25 6.55 -3.78
N PRO A 69 6.13 7.16 -3.34
CA PRO A 69 5.67 8.45 -3.88
C PRO A 69 6.71 9.58 -3.74
N SER A 70 7.41 9.65 -2.60
CA SER A 70 8.43 10.68 -2.33
C SER A 70 9.67 10.59 -3.23
N LEU A 71 9.90 9.44 -3.88
CA LEU A 71 11.10 9.19 -4.67
C LEU A 71 10.84 9.00 -6.17
N ARG A 72 9.59 8.73 -6.56
CA ARG A 72 9.16 8.44 -7.93
C ARG A 72 9.47 9.59 -8.90
N GLU A 73 9.22 10.82 -8.51
CA GLU A 73 9.37 12.01 -9.37
C GLU A 73 10.73 12.69 -9.23
N SER A 74 11.54 12.26 -8.27
CA SER A 74 12.88 12.80 -8.11
C SER A 74 13.73 12.35 -9.32
N ASN A 75 14.30 13.29 -10.07
CA ASN A 75 15.38 12.98 -11.04
C ASN A 75 16.75 12.85 -10.35
N VAL A 76 16.79 12.97 -9.03
CA VAL A 76 18.00 12.97 -8.21
C VAL A 76 18.51 11.55 -8.02
N LYS A 77 19.82 11.33 -7.95
CA LYS A 77 20.37 10.03 -7.56
C LYS A 77 20.06 9.78 -6.08
N VAL A 78 19.27 8.74 -5.81
CA VAL A 78 18.88 8.33 -4.45
C VAL A 78 19.71 7.13 -4.04
N SER A 79 20.23 7.14 -2.82
CA SER A 79 20.97 6.00 -2.26
C SER A 79 20.05 4.82 -1.93
N ARG A 80 20.58 3.60 -1.96
CA ARG A 80 19.81 2.39 -1.60
C ARG A 80 19.19 2.48 -0.20
N TYR A 81 19.93 3.04 0.76
CA TYR A 81 19.43 3.27 2.12
C TYR A 81 18.24 4.22 2.14
N GLN A 82 18.30 5.33 1.39
CA GLN A 82 17.18 6.25 1.28
C GLN A 82 15.95 5.58 0.65
N VAL A 83 16.12 4.76 -0.38
CA VAL A 83 15.01 3.98 -0.96
C VAL A 83 14.33 3.11 0.09
N LEU A 84 15.10 2.35 0.89
CA LEU A 84 14.53 1.52 1.95
C LEU A 84 13.81 2.35 3.02
N ARG A 85 14.45 3.44 3.48
CA ARG A 85 13.90 4.28 4.54
C ARG A 85 12.57 4.90 4.14
N GLU A 86 12.51 5.50 2.95
CA GLU A 86 11.29 6.13 2.46
C GLU A 86 10.20 5.10 2.16
N PHE A 87 10.56 3.93 1.62
CA PHE A 87 9.59 2.86 1.39
C PHE A 87 8.98 2.34 2.70
N ILE A 88 9.79 2.10 3.74
CA ILE A 88 9.30 1.66 5.07
C ILE A 88 8.35 2.71 5.67
N LYS A 89 8.68 4.01 5.50
CA LYS A 89 7.82 5.10 5.96
C LYS A 89 6.48 5.08 5.21
N PHE A 90 6.52 5.00 3.89
CA PHE A 90 5.34 4.89 3.03
C PHE A 90 4.48 3.68 3.40
N GLU A 91 5.09 2.51 3.61
CA GLU A 91 4.37 1.29 3.97
C GLU A 91 3.58 1.46 5.29
N LYS A 92 4.23 2.03 6.32
CA LYS A 92 3.57 2.34 7.60
C LYS A 92 2.42 3.33 7.47
N GLU A 93 2.59 4.38 6.68
CA GLU A 93 1.54 5.38 6.43
C GLU A 93 0.35 4.73 5.71
N THR A 94 0.60 3.92 4.69
CA THR A 94 -0.47 3.21 3.98
C THR A 94 -1.17 2.18 4.86
N GLU A 95 -0.47 1.52 5.78
CA GLU A 95 -1.11 0.60 6.73
C GLU A 95 -2.04 1.35 7.70
N ALA A 96 -1.62 2.51 8.20
CA ALA A 96 -2.46 3.35 9.04
C ALA A 96 -3.71 3.84 8.31
N LEU A 97 -3.56 4.28 7.05
CA LEU A 97 -4.68 4.69 6.21
C LEU A 97 -5.66 3.53 5.95
N ARG A 98 -5.16 2.33 5.62
CA ARG A 98 -6.03 1.15 5.43
C ARG A 98 -6.84 0.78 6.67
N LYS A 99 -6.29 0.96 7.87
CA LYS A 99 -7.02 0.72 9.14
C LYS A 99 -8.15 1.74 9.30
N LEU A 100 -7.85 3.01 9.07
CA LEU A 100 -8.84 4.09 9.15
C LEU A 100 -9.93 3.92 8.09
N ASP A 101 -9.58 3.58 6.85
CA ASP A 101 -10.55 3.34 5.78
C ASP A 101 -11.48 2.17 6.14
N LYS A 102 -10.95 1.11 6.75
CA LYS A 102 -11.75 -0.01 7.23
C LYS A 102 -12.71 0.40 8.35
N GLU A 103 -12.26 1.20 9.32
CA GLU A 103 -13.13 1.73 10.38
C GLU A 103 -14.26 2.61 9.80
N LYS A 104 -13.94 3.43 8.80
CA LYS A 104 -14.93 4.24 8.09
C LYS A 104 -15.93 3.38 7.33
N GLU A 105 -15.48 2.36 6.63
CA GLU A 105 -16.34 1.41 5.91
C GLU A 105 -17.30 0.70 6.88
N GLU A 106 -16.83 0.31 8.06
CA GLU A 106 -17.67 -0.29 9.11
C GLU A 106 -18.73 0.69 9.61
N LYS A 107 -18.37 1.96 9.86
CA LYS A 107 -19.34 3.02 10.27
C LYS A 107 -20.39 3.29 9.18
N VAL A 108 -19.99 3.36 7.91
CA VAL A 108 -20.91 3.53 6.79
C VAL A 108 -21.89 2.37 6.73
N LYS A 109 -21.40 1.13 6.87
CA LYS A 109 -22.27 -0.06 6.86
C LYS A 109 -23.28 -0.06 8.01
N GLN A 110 -22.87 0.34 9.22
CA GLN A 110 -23.78 0.48 10.37
C GLN A 110 -24.87 1.52 10.10
N PHE A 111 -24.51 2.63 9.46
CA PHE A 111 -25.47 3.66 9.07
C PHE A 111 -26.45 3.18 7.99
N GLU A 112 -25.97 2.43 6.99
CA GLU A 112 -26.82 1.81 5.97
C GLU A 112 -27.83 0.85 6.60
N GLU A 113 -27.38 -0.04 7.49
CA GLU A 113 -28.26 -0.99 8.19
C GLU A 113 -29.33 -0.26 9.03
N TYR A 114 -28.94 0.81 9.71
CA TYR A 114 -29.86 1.67 10.45
C TYR A 114 -30.90 2.32 9.53
N MET A 115 -30.47 2.84 8.38
CA MET A 115 -31.37 3.47 7.41
C MET A 115 -32.34 2.46 6.80
N ASP A 116 -31.90 1.24 6.52
CA ASP A 116 -32.76 0.16 6.04
C ASP A 116 -33.82 -0.24 7.09
N GLU A 117 -33.45 -0.34 8.37
CA GLU A 117 -34.39 -0.61 9.46
C GLU A 117 -35.38 0.53 9.68
N TYR A 118 -34.90 1.78 9.59
CA TYR A 118 -35.74 2.97 9.64
C TYR A 118 -36.77 2.98 8.51
N ASN A 119 -36.33 2.75 7.27
CA ASN A 119 -37.21 2.71 6.09
C ASN A 119 -38.23 1.57 6.19
N ALA A 120 -37.81 0.36 6.58
CA ALA A 120 -38.71 -0.76 6.75
C ALA A 120 -39.78 -0.51 7.83
N SER A 121 -39.40 0.13 8.93
CA SER A 121 -40.31 0.51 10.01
C SER A 121 -41.28 1.61 9.56
N TYR A 122 -40.78 2.59 8.81
CA TYR A 122 -41.58 3.66 8.24
C TYR A 122 -42.63 3.13 7.25
N ASP A 123 -42.24 2.26 6.32
CA ASP A 123 -43.13 1.60 5.36
C ASP A 123 -44.20 0.76 6.07
N LYS A 124 -43.83 0.08 7.15
CA LYS A 124 -44.78 -0.68 7.97
C LYS A 124 -45.81 0.22 8.65
N TYR A 125 -45.39 1.27 9.34
CA TYR A 125 -46.32 2.14 10.07
C TYR A 125 -47.19 2.99 9.14
N THR A 126 -46.68 3.35 7.97
CA THR A 126 -47.49 4.00 6.93
C THR A 126 -48.55 3.05 6.36
N ALA A 127 -48.23 1.77 6.15
CA ALA A 127 -49.21 0.76 5.75
C ALA A 127 -50.25 0.47 6.85
N GLU A 128 -49.85 0.49 8.12
CA GLU A 128 -50.74 0.33 9.28
C GLU A 128 -51.57 1.59 9.61
N GLY A 129 -51.18 2.76 9.07
CA GLY A 129 -51.82 4.05 9.35
C GLY A 129 -51.51 4.62 10.75
N ASP A 130 -50.46 4.14 11.42
CA ASP A 130 -50.12 4.49 12.79
C ASP A 130 -49.28 5.78 12.87
N THR A 131 -49.99 6.92 12.90
CA THR A 131 -49.36 8.25 12.86
C THR A 131 -48.56 8.63 14.11
N GLU A 132 -48.74 7.95 15.24
CA GLU A 132 -47.98 8.24 16.47
C GLU A 132 -46.58 7.62 16.41
N LYS A 133 -46.47 6.36 15.96
CA LYS A 133 -45.18 5.69 15.77
C LYS A 133 -44.33 6.33 14.68
N ILE A 134 -44.96 6.87 13.63
CA ILE A 134 -44.26 7.64 12.59
C ILE A 134 -43.62 8.90 13.18
N LYS A 135 -44.32 9.62 14.05
CA LYS A 135 -43.75 10.79 14.73
C LYS A 135 -42.58 10.39 15.62
N GLU A 136 -42.71 9.30 16.38
CA GLU A 136 -41.66 8.77 17.25
C GLU A 136 -40.38 8.43 16.47
N LEU A 137 -40.50 7.76 15.33
CA LEU A 137 -39.38 7.47 14.42
C LEU A 137 -38.67 8.74 13.94
N VAL A 138 -39.41 9.77 13.51
CA VAL A 138 -38.84 11.01 12.98
C VAL A 138 -38.01 11.77 14.02
N TYR A 139 -38.31 11.62 15.31
CA TYR A 139 -37.53 12.23 16.39
C TYR A 139 -36.36 11.38 16.89
N LYS A 140 -36.23 10.13 16.43
CA LYS A 140 -35.10 9.27 16.81
C LYS A 140 -33.85 9.73 16.06
N SER A 141 -32.92 10.37 16.76
CA SER A 141 -31.71 10.91 16.16
C SER A 141 -30.65 9.83 15.91
N PRO A 142 -29.87 9.90 14.81
CA PRO A 142 -28.73 9.00 14.56
C PRO A 142 -27.62 9.06 15.64
N SER A 143 -27.58 10.15 16.44
CA SER A 143 -26.61 10.37 17.52
C SER A 143 -26.65 9.29 18.62
N GLU A 144 -27.78 8.59 18.83
CA GLU A 144 -27.89 7.53 19.83
C GLU A 144 -27.02 6.28 19.53
N PHE A 145 -26.50 6.14 18.31
CA PHE A 145 -25.69 5.00 17.88
C PHE A 145 -24.18 5.28 17.87
N GLY A 146 -23.73 6.38 18.48
CA GLY A 146 -22.30 6.75 18.49
C GLY A 146 -21.78 7.24 17.13
N LEU A 147 -22.69 7.63 16.25
CA LEU A 147 -22.41 8.32 14.99
C LEU A 147 -22.48 9.82 15.28
N ASP A 148 -21.40 10.38 15.81
CA ASP A 148 -21.32 11.81 16.10
C ASP A 148 -21.44 12.59 14.78
N SER A 149 -22.46 13.46 14.70
CA SER A 149 -22.73 14.31 13.54
C SER A 149 -21.55 15.21 13.16
N ASP A 150 -20.65 15.45 14.10
CA ASP A 150 -19.48 16.32 13.93
C ASP A 150 -18.38 15.66 13.07
N GLU A 151 -18.31 14.32 13.00
CA GLU A 151 -17.33 13.60 12.19
C GLU A 151 -17.72 13.57 10.70
N PHE A 152 -19.02 13.66 10.38
CA PHE A 152 -19.52 13.77 9.00
C PHE A 152 -19.54 15.22 8.48
N ASN A 153 -19.76 16.22 9.34
CA ASN A 153 -19.74 17.63 8.94
C ASN A 153 -18.33 18.12 8.53
N ALA A 154 -17.26 17.45 8.96
CA ALA A 154 -15.89 17.72 8.51
C ALA A 154 -15.62 17.36 7.03
N PHE A 155 -16.54 16.64 6.36
CA PHE A 155 -16.42 16.32 4.92
C PHE A 155 -17.09 17.37 4.02
N SER A 156 -17.84 18.32 4.58
CA SER A 156 -18.57 19.35 3.81
C SER A 156 -17.83 20.69 3.67
N ASP A 157 -16.62 20.82 4.23
CA ASP A 157 -15.73 21.99 4.04
C ASP A 157 -14.57 21.64 3.08
N ASP A 158 -14.91 21.13 1.89
CA ASP A 158 -13.99 21.16 0.75
C ASP A 158 -14.04 22.58 0.19
N GLY A 159 -13.11 23.42 0.69
CA GLY A 159 -12.91 24.83 0.37
C GLY A 159 -12.70 25.07 -1.13
N THR A 160 -13.81 25.02 -1.86
CA THR A 160 -13.91 25.29 -3.29
C THR A 160 -13.86 26.80 -3.52
N ASP A 161 -12.70 27.42 -3.31
CA ASP A 161 -12.39 28.72 -3.92
C ASP A 161 -11.71 28.46 -5.27
N SER A 162 -12.53 28.07 -6.25
CA SER A 162 -12.14 28.06 -7.65
C SER A 162 -12.16 29.49 -8.20
N GLU A 163 -11.06 30.21 -8.03
CA GLU A 163 -10.79 31.44 -8.79
C GLU A 163 -10.59 31.08 -10.27
N SER A 164 -11.64 31.27 -11.06
CA SER A 164 -11.65 31.08 -12.51
C SER A 164 -11.17 32.33 -13.21
N ASN A 165 -9.89 32.38 -13.59
CA ASN A 165 -9.39 33.35 -14.57
C ASN A 165 -9.66 32.84 -15.99
N LEU A 166 -10.80 33.24 -16.54
CA LEU A 166 -11.15 33.06 -17.94
C LEU A 166 -10.70 34.29 -18.74
N GLU A 167 -9.44 34.32 -19.18
CA GLU A 167 -9.02 35.24 -20.24
C GLU A 167 -9.30 34.59 -21.60
N THR A 168 -10.43 34.98 -22.20
CA THR A 168 -10.66 34.82 -23.63
C THR A 168 -10.68 36.20 -24.26
N ASP A 169 -9.63 36.55 -25.00
CA ASP A 169 -9.78 37.51 -26.08
C ASP A 169 -8.98 37.04 -27.30
N SER A 170 -9.74 36.71 -28.34
CA SER A 170 -9.25 36.27 -29.63
C SER A 170 -9.72 37.31 -30.65
N GLU A 171 -8.86 38.29 -30.95
CA GLU A 171 -9.05 39.19 -32.08
C GLU A 171 -8.05 38.80 -33.18
N ALA A 172 -8.60 38.43 -34.32
CA ALA A 172 -7.88 38.06 -35.51
C ALA A 172 -7.35 39.30 -36.25
N ASP A 173 -6.44 39.01 -37.20
CA ASP A 173 -6.20 39.76 -38.44
C ASP A 173 -5.06 40.82 -38.41
N ASN A 174 -3.90 40.43 -38.97
CA ASN A 174 -3.31 41.04 -40.20
C ASN A 174 -1.83 40.61 -40.43
N PRO A 175 -1.46 40.07 -41.61
CA PRO A 175 -0.08 40.13 -42.13
C PRO A 175 -0.01 40.88 -43.47
N PRO A 176 1.18 41.11 -44.08
CA PRO A 176 2.47 41.57 -43.55
C PRO A 176 2.92 42.88 -44.26
N ALA A 177 3.92 43.61 -43.73
CA ALA A 177 4.61 44.66 -44.51
C ALA A 177 6.13 44.53 -44.44
N LYS A 178 6.71 44.30 -45.62
CA LYS A 178 8.14 44.35 -45.93
C LYS A 178 8.72 45.73 -45.60
N ARG A 179 9.94 45.75 -45.06
CA ARG A 179 11.08 46.51 -45.61
C ARG A 179 12.38 46.06 -44.97
#